data_AF-A0A060T734-F1
#
_entry.id   AF-A0A060T734-F1
#
_cell.length_a   1.000
_cell.length_b   1.000
_cell.length_c   1.000
_cell.angle_alpha   90.00
_cell.angle_beta   90.00
_cell.angle_gamma   90.00
#
_symmetry.space_group_name_H-M   'P 1'
#
loop_
_entity.id
_entity.type
_entity.pdbx_description
1 polymer ?
#
loop_
_entity_poly.entity_id
_entity_poly.type
_entity_poly.pdbx_seq_one_letter_code
_entity_poly.pdbx_strand_id
1 'polypeptide(L)'
;MALEKRATVFRPVLDNPYTKVEWPSVSDGEKLTELLCALLEPVGVYNEIKKKHNQDAKRPKVLESVTIGFNSTTKAVEDQVDISRKSDKELERQHDDVSVVFVPRSDIAPVLSGHFPVLCAVASIRAPVKLIQLPKGSLSRIANAVGDDSCMGIVGLRTGEGTDIEGFKELSDLVNQVAQVNIPWLRSIMSTGFKKPNIKGLKTTAPMKKGGKKKN
;
A
#
# COMPACT_ATOMS: atom_id res chain seq x y z
N MET A 1 -17.84 30.02 -35.83
CA MET A 1 -18.32 28.86 -35.05
C MET A 1 -19.19 29.38 -33.91
N ALA A 2 -20.48 29.03 -33.87
CA ALA A 2 -21.38 29.50 -32.81
C ALA A 2 -21.20 28.62 -31.56
N LEU A 3 -20.82 29.22 -30.43
CA LEU A 3 -20.74 28.55 -29.13
C LEU A 3 -22.15 28.06 -28.73
N GLU A 4 -22.33 26.74 -28.68
CA GLU A 4 -23.54 26.14 -28.13
C GLU A 4 -23.64 26.45 -26.63
N LYS A 5 -24.76 27.08 -26.22
CA LYS A 5 -25.01 27.38 -24.81
C LYS A 5 -25.16 26.06 -24.03
N ARG A 6 -24.41 25.91 -22.93
CA ARG A 6 -24.46 24.75 -22.03
C ARG A 6 -25.04 25.16 -20.68
N ALA A 7 -25.97 24.35 -20.17
CA ALA A 7 -26.50 24.51 -18.82
C ALA A 7 -25.68 23.67 -17.83
N THR A 8 -25.53 24.18 -16.61
CA THR A 8 -25.00 23.39 -15.49
C THR A 8 -26.13 22.56 -14.89
N VAL A 9 -25.94 21.25 -14.76
CA VAL A 9 -26.87 20.30 -14.16
C VAL A 9 -26.16 19.53 -13.07
N PHE A 10 -26.71 19.50 -11.86
CA PHE A 10 -26.19 18.67 -10.77
C PHE A 10 -26.84 17.29 -10.83
N ARG A 11 -26.03 16.25 -11.02
CA ARG A 11 -26.48 14.85 -10.99
C ARG A 11 -26.24 14.28 -9.59
N PRO A 12 -27.24 13.66 -8.95
CA PRO A 12 -27.01 12.96 -7.69
C PRO A 12 -26.13 11.73 -7.94
N VAL A 13 -25.07 11.58 -7.15
CA VAL A 13 -24.18 10.44 -7.14
C VAL A 13 -24.12 9.90 -5.72
N LEU A 14 -24.31 8.60 -5.58
CA LEU A 14 -24.17 7.92 -4.31
C LEU A 14 -22.68 7.79 -3.98
N ASP A 15 -22.28 8.34 -2.84
CA ASP A 15 -20.92 8.26 -2.31
C ASP A 15 -20.84 7.11 -1.30
N ASN A 16 -19.78 6.31 -1.38
CA ASN A 16 -19.61 5.17 -0.48
C ASN A 16 -19.00 5.65 0.86
N PRO A 17 -19.75 5.63 1.98
CA PRO A 17 -19.27 6.12 3.28
C PRO A 17 -18.16 5.26 3.89
N TYR A 18 -17.86 4.11 3.29
CA TYR A 18 -16.86 3.15 3.73
C TYR A 18 -15.52 3.24 2.98
N THR A 19 -15.44 4.07 1.93
CA THR A 19 -14.22 4.25 1.13
C THR A 19 -13.14 5.12 1.78
N LYS A 20 -13.49 5.86 2.84
CA LYS A 20 -12.55 6.71 3.58
C LYS A 20 -11.81 5.86 4.62
N VAL A 21 -10.81 5.11 4.17
CA VAL A 21 -9.85 4.49 5.08
C VAL A 21 -8.71 5.47 5.33
N GLU A 22 -8.53 5.84 6.59
CA GLU A 22 -7.44 6.72 6.99
C GLU A 22 -6.14 5.91 7.04
N TRP A 23 -5.09 6.51 6.47
CA TRP A 23 -3.75 5.98 6.59
C TRP A 23 -3.16 6.45 7.92
N PRO A 24 -2.42 5.59 8.63
CA PRO A 24 -1.79 5.99 9.89
C PRO A 24 -0.76 7.10 9.60
N SER A 25 -0.76 8.14 10.45
CA SER A 25 0.19 9.24 10.35
C SER A 25 1.57 8.81 10.84
N VAL A 26 2.62 9.28 10.17
CA VAL A 26 4.01 8.97 10.45
C VAL A 26 4.74 10.27 10.73
N SER A 27 5.33 10.42 11.93
CA SER A 27 6.04 11.65 12.33
C SER A 27 7.44 11.74 11.71
N ASP A 28 8.19 10.63 11.70
CA ASP A 28 9.59 10.57 11.24
C ASP A 28 9.77 9.84 9.90
N GLY A 29 8.97 10.22 8.89
CA GLY A 29 8.96 9.53 7.58
C GLY A 29 10.29 9.56 6.82
N GLU A 30 11.09 10.64 6.97
CA GLU A 30 12.41 10.76 6.32
C GLU A 30 13.41 9.76 6.93
N LYS A 31 13.51 9.71 8.27
CA LYS A 31 14.39 8.77 8.97
C LYS A 31 14.04 7.31 8.66
N LEU A 32 12.74 6.99 8.60
CA LEU A 32 12.28 5.67 8.18
C LEU A 32 12.74 5.32 6.76
N THR A 33 12.71 6.29 5.85
CA THR A 33 13.17 6.09 4.47
C THR A 33 14.68 5.85 4.43
N GLU A 34 15.47 6.61 5.20
CA GLU A 34 16.92 6.46 5.28
C GLU A 34 17.31 5.08 5.83
N LEU A 35 16.73 4.67 6.96
CA LEU A 35 16.97 3.34 7.55
C LEU A 35 16.54 2.21 6.62
N LEU A 36 15.40 2.37 5.93
CA LEU A 36 14.94 1.40 4.93
C LEU A 36 15.91 1.31 3.74
N CYS A 37 16.46 2.44 3.28
CA CYS A 37 17.45 2.42 2.21
C CYS A 37 18.73 1.71 2.65
N ALA A 38 19.25 2.02 3.84
CA ALA A 38 20.42 1.34 4.42
C ALA A 38 20.22 -0.18 4.54
N LEU A 39 19.01 -0.61 4.92
CA LEU A 39 18.63 -2.03 4.97
C LEU A 39 18.65 -2.70 3.58
N LEU A 40 18.34 -1.95 2.53
CA LEU A 40 18.20 -2.46 1.16
C LEU A 40 19.50 -2.35 0.34
N GLU A 41 20.50 -1.59 0.77
CA GLU A 41 21.80 -1.47 0.08
C GLU A 41 22.46 -2.83 -0.25
N PRO A 42 22.48 -3.84 0.65
CA PRO A 42 23.03 -5.16 0.31
C PRO A 42 22.28 -5.84 -0.85
N VAL A 43 20.99 -5.55 -1.02
CA VAL A 43 20.17 -6.04 -2.13
C VAL A 43 20.56 -5.34 -3.43
N GLY A 44 20.85 -4.04 -3.39
CA GLY A 44 21.40 -3.28 -4.51
C GLY A 44 22.69 -3.86 -5.04
N VAL A 45 23.67 -4.08 -4.16
CA VAL A 45 24.95 -4.70 -4.50
C VAL A 45 24.75 -6.07 -5.13
N TYR A 46 23.87 -6.90 -4.55
CA TYR A 46 23.55 -8.21 -5.12
C TYR A 46 22.94 -8.11 -6.53
N ASN A 47 22.00 -7.19 -6.75
CA ASN A 47 21.36 -7.00 -8.04
C ASN A 47 22.35 -6.50 -9.11
N GLU A 48 23.28 -5.62 -8.75
CA GLU A 48 24.35 -5.18 -9.66
C GLU A 48 25.29 -6.31 -10.06
N ILE A 49 25.73 -7.13 -9.09
CA ILE A 49 26.61 -8.27 -9.37
C ILE A 49 25.88 -9.27 -10.25
N LYS A 50 24.60 -9.54 -9.97
CA LYS A 50 23.76 -10.45 -10.77
C LYS A 50 23.56 -9.96 -12.21
N LYS A 51 23.45 -8.64 -12.43
CA LYS A 51 23.37 -8.04 -13.77
C LYS A 51 24.69 -8.21 -14.54
N LYS A 52 25.84 -8.15 -13.86
CA LYS A 52 27.19 -8.23 -14.48
C LYS A 52 27.68 -9.67 -14.69
N HIS A 53 27.50 -10.53 -13.69
CA HIS A 53 27.89 -11.93 -13.69
C HIS A 53 26.64 -12.79 -13.57
N ASN A 54 26.27 -13.44 -14.67
CA ASN A 54 24.94 -13.99 -14.94
C ASN A 54 24.44 -15.09 -13.96
N GLN A 55 25.17 -15.44 -12.87
CA GLN A 55 24.64 -16.38 -11.85
C GLN A 55 25.38 -16.53 -10.49
N ASP A 56 26.65 -16.12 -10.30
CA ASP A 56 27.43 -16.57 -9.12
C ASP A 56 27.47 -15.62 -7.90
N ALA A 57 26.49 -14.73 -7.74
CA ALA A 57 26.44 -13.81 -6.61
C ALA A 57 25.89 -14.48 -5.33
N LYS A 58 26.59 -14.33 -4.21
CA LYS A 58 26.10 -14.77 -2.89
C LYS A 58 24.85 -13.98 -2.51
N ARG A 59 23.72 -14.67 -2.32
CA ARG A 59 22.45 -14.05 -1.96
C ARG A 59 22.51 -13.44 -0.54
N PRO A 60 22.15 -12.16 -0.35
CA PRO A 60 22.04 -11.57 0.97
C PRO A 60 20.91 -12.20 1.78
N LYS A 61 21.12 -12.40 3.08
CA LYS A 61 20.09 -12.89 4.01
C LYS A 61 18.85 -11.99 4.04
N VAL A 62 19.04 -10.68 3.88
CA VAL A 62 17.95 -9.68 3.84
C VAL A 62 16.90 -10.00 2.77
N LEU A 63 17.30 -10.60 1.65
CA LEU A 63 16.39 -10.94 0.54
C LEU A 63 15.43 -12.10 0.87
N GLU A 64 15.65 -12.82 1.98
CA GLU A 64 14.72 -13.85 2.45
C GLU A 64 13.61 -13.23 3.31
N SER A 65 13.92 -12.15 4.03
CA SER A 65 13.01 -11.49 4.97
C SER A 65 12.26 -10.30 4.35
N VAL A 66 12.60 -9.90 3.13
CA VAL A 66 12.05 -8.73 2.46
C VAL A 66 11.36 -9.10 1.16
N THR A 67 10.18 -8.52 0.94
CA THR A 67 9.48 -8.51 -0.34
C THR A 67 9.61 -7.14 -0.99
N ILE A 68 9.90 -7.12 -2.29
CA ILE A 68 10.12 -5.87 -3.03
C ILE A 68 9.17 -5.85 -4.23
N GLY A 69 8.46 -4.73 -4.38
CA GLY A 69 7.56 -4.47 -5.48
C GLY A 69 6.10 -4.84 -5.18
N PHE A 70 5.21 -4.28 -6.01
CA PHE A 70 3.76 -4.36 -5.82
C PHE A 70 3.24 -5.79 -5.70
N ASN A 71 3.46 -6.62 -6.73
CA ASN A 71 2.91 -7.98 -6.78
C ASN A 71 3.49 -8.87 -5.68
N SER A 72 4.80 -8.76 -5.41
CA SER A 72 5.45 -9.59 -4.40
C SER A 72 4.91 -9.28 -3.00
N THR A 73 4.76 -8.00 -2.66
CA THR A 73 4.26 -7.59 -1.35
C THR A 73 2.77 -7.89 -1.21
N THR A 74 1.96 -7.59 -2.23
CA THR A 74 0.52 -7.91 -2.21
C THR A 74 0.28 -9.40 -2.04
N LYS A 75 0.93 -10.25 -2.84
CA LYS A 75 0.84 -11.71 -2.72
C LYS A 75 1.26 -12.19 -1.34
N ALA A 76 2.35 -11.68 -0.79
CA ALA A 76 2.83 -12.09 0.53
C ALA A 76 1.85 -11.78 1.66
N VAL A 77 1.12 -10.65 1.57
CA VAL A 77 0.10 -10.28 2.56
C VAL A 77 -1.20 -11.06 2.34
N GLU A 78 -1.56 -11.37 1.09
CA GLU A 78 -2.71 -12.23 0.76
C GLU A 78 -2.50 -13.68 1.24
N ASP A 79 -1.33 -14.25 0.96
CA ASP A 79 -0.95 -15.62 1.35
C ASP A 79 -0.95 -15.80 2.88
N GLN A 80 -0.81 -14.71 3.66
CA GLN A 80 -0.89 -14.76 5.12
C GLN A 80 -2.32 -15.03 5.62
N VAL A 81 -3.36 -14.60 4.89
CA VAL A 81 -4.76 -14.72 5.28
C VAL A 81 -5.35 -16.08 4.86
N ASP A 82 -4.81 -16.72 3.84
CA ASP A 82 -5.32 -17.98 3.29
C ASP A 82 -4.96 -19.19 4.18
N ILE A 83 -5.65 -19.30 5.32
CA ILE A 83 -5.47 -20.37 6.33
C ILE A 83 -5.89 -21.74 5.76
N SER A 84 -6.88 -21.77 4.86
CA SER A 84 -7.45 -23.02 4.32
C SER A 84 -6.51 -23.79 3.40
N ARG A 85 -5.42 -23.16 2.91
CA ARG A 85 -4.43 -23.80 2.03
C ARG A 85 -3.14 -24.23 2.74
N LYS A 86 -2.92 -23.81 3.98
CA LYS A 86 -1.66 -24.10 4.69
C LYS A 86 -1.74 -25.46 5.39
N SER A 87 -0.72 -26.28 5.18
CA SER A 87 -0.53 -27.50 5.98
C SER A 87 -0.23 -27.14 7.43
N ASP A 88 -0.47 -28.07 8.38
CA ASP A 88 -0.13 -27.86 9.80
C ASP A 88 1.33 -27.41 10.01
N LYS A 89 2.26 -27.89 9.16
CA LYS A 89 3.67 -27.49 9.18
C LYS A 89 3.93 -26.05 8.69
N GLU A 90 3.09 -25.51 7.82
CA GLU A 90 3.17 -24.12 7.35
C GLU A 90 2.46 -23.15 8.31
N LEU A 91 1.51 -23.66 9.09
CA LEU A 91 0.86 -22.90 10.17
C LEU A 91 1.82 -22.65 11.34
N GLU A 92 2.72 -23.59 11.63
CA GLU A 92 3.78 -23.47 12.65
C GLU A 92 4.91 -22.51 12.27
N ARG A 93 5.11 -22.20 10.98
CA ARG A 93 6.08 -21.18 10.53
C ARG A 93 5.51 -19.77 10.75
N GLN A 94 5.33 -19.37 12.00
CA GLN A 94 4.94 -18.00 12.36
C GLN A 94 5.98 -16.95 11.91
N HIS A 95 7.20 -17.38 11.59
CA HIS A 95 8.32 -16.51 11.20
C HIS A 95 8.24 -15.95 9.77
N ASP A 96 7.28 -16.41 8.95
CA ASP A 96 7.12 -15.93 7.57
C ASP A 96 6.03 -14.86 7.42
N ASP A 97 5.33 -14.46 8.48
CA ASP A 97 4.24 -13.49 8.34
C ASP A 97 4.79 -12.07 8.07
N VAL A 98 4.13 -11.34 7.17
CA VAL A 98 4.49 -9.96 6.84
C VAL A 98 4.03 -9.08 8.00
N SER A 99 4.98 -8.37 8.60
CA SER A 99 4.76 -7.55 9.79
C SER A 99 4.64 -6.07 9.46
N VAL A 100 5.33 -5.60 8.41
CA VAL A 100 5.39 -4.18 8.05
C VAL A 100 5.32 -4.04 6.53
N VAL A 101 4.53 -3.09 6.06
CA VAL A 101 4.41 -2.74 4.65
C VAL A 101 4.66 -1.24 4.48
N PHE A 102 5.67 -0.89 3.70
CA PHE A 102 6.03 0.47 3.33
C PHE A 102 5.50 0.78 1.93
N VAL A 103 4.79 1.91 1.81
CA VAL A 103 4.19 2.35 0.55
C VAL A 103 4.54 3.82 0.27
N PRO A 104 5.21 4.14 -0.86
CA PRO A 104 5.48 5.52 -1.28
C PRO A 104 4.25 6.14 -1.94
N ARG A 105 3.17 6.26 -1.16
CA ARG A 105 1.84 6.70 -1.64
C ARG A 105 1.87 8.04 -2.39
N SER A 106 2.79 8.93 -2.02
CA SER A 106 2.96 10.24 -2.65
C SER A 106 3.56 10.17 -4.06
N ASP A 107 4.22 9.07 -4.41
CA ASP A 107 4.96 8.90 -5.65
C ASP A 107 4.26 7.95 -6.65
N ILE A 108 3.28 7.17 -6.20
CA ILE A 108 2.57 6.18 -7.04
C ILE A 108 1.09 6.52 -7.25
N ALA A 109 0.50 5.96 -8.30
CA ALA A 109 -0.91 6.18 -8.61
C ALA A 109 -1.83 5.67 -7.47
N PRO A 110 -2.88 6.42 -7.06
CA PRO A 110 -3.75 6.02 -5.96
C PRO A 110 -4.39 4.65 -6.11
N VAL A 111 -4.65 4.19 -7.34
CA VAL A 111 -5.21 2.86 -7.63
C VAL A 111 -4.31 1.72 -7.14
N LEU A 112 -2.98 1.91 -7.17
CA LEU A 112 -1.99 0.94 -6.71
C LEU A 112 -1.84 0.95 -5.19
N SER A 113 -2.00 2.12 -4.55
CA SER A 113 -1.89 2.22 -3.09
C SER A 113 -3.20 1.95 -2.35
N GLY A 114 -4.36 2.18 -2.98
CA GLY A 114 -5.63 2.39 -2.27
C GLY A 114 -6.17 1.18 -1.50
N HIS A 115 -5.76 -0.04 -1.86
CA HIS A 115 -6.23 -1.28 -1.23
C HIS A 115 -5.36 -1.73 -0.05
N PHE A 116 -4.13 -1.22 0.09
CA PHE A 116 -3.22 -1.65 1.16
C PHE A 116 -3.80 -1.50 2.58
N PRO A 117 -4.52 -0.42 2.93
CA PRO A 117 -5.13 -0.33 4.25
C PRO A 117 -6.07 -1.51 4.54
N VAL A 118 -6.93 -1.86 3.58
CA VAL A 118 -7.88 -2.99 3.71
C VAL A 118 -7.13 -4.30 3.80
N LEU A 119 -6.16 -4.51 2.91
CA LEU A 119 -5.35 -5.72 2.87
C LEU A 119 -4.58 -5.94 4.18
N CYS A 120 -3.89 -4.92 4.69
CA CYS A 120 -3.16 -4.98 5.97
C CYS A 120 -4.10 -5.16 7.16
N ALA A 121 -5.29 -4.55 7.15
CA ALA A 121 -6.26 -4.71 8.23
C ALA A 121 -6.84 -6.14 8.28
N VAL A 122 -7.06 -6.78 7.13
CA VAL A 122 -7.49 -8.18 7.05
C VAL A 122 -6.36 -9.13 7.44
N ALA A 123 -5.14 -8.92 6.94
CA ALA A 123 -3.96 -9.70 7.34
C ALA A 123 -3.65 -9.59 8.83
N SER A 124 -3.91 -8.42 9.41
CA SER A 124 -3.80 -8.16 10.84
C SER A 124 -4.71 -9.01 11.74
N ILE A 125 -5.70 -9.71 11.18
CA ILE A 125 -6.55 -10.64 11.94
C ILE A 125 -5.73 -11.84 12.44
N ARG A 126 -4.76 -12.30 11.63
CA ARG A 126 -3.87 -13.43 11.99
C ARG A 126 -2.65 -12.95 12.75
N ALA A 127 -1.90 -12.00 12.17
CA ALA A 127 -0.70 -11.45 12.77
C ALA A 127 -0.60 -9.95 12.48
N PRO A 128 -0.24 -9.09 13.45
CA PRO A 128 -0.28 -7.64 13.28
C PRO A 128 0.55 -7.14 12.09
N VAL A 129 -0.09 -6.42 11.17
CA VAL A 129 0.57 -5.79 10.03
C VAL A 129 0.52 -4.27 10.16
N LYS A 130 1.69 -3.64 10.21
CA LYS A 130 1.86 -2.19 10.22
C LYS A 130 1.94 -1.67 8.79
N LEU A 131 1.12 -0.68 8.47
CA LEU A 131 1.17 0.01 7.18
C LEU A 131 1.82 1.37 7.38
N ILE A 132 2.81 1.70 6.57
CA ILE A 132 3.57 2.95 6.68
C ILE A 132 3.51 3.67 5.34
N GLN A 133 3.03 4.91 5.37
CA GLN A 133 3.13 5.82 4.24
C GLN A 133 4.49 6.51 4.27
N LEU A 134 5.25 6.37 3.18
CA LEU A 134 6.52 7.06 3.00
C LEU A 134 6.33 8.48 2.41
N PRO A 135 7.27 9.42 2.69
CA PRO A 135 7.26 10.75 2.13
C PRO A 135 7.49 10.75 0.61
N LYS A 136 7.40 11.94 0.01
CA LYS A 136 7.59 12.12 -1.43
C LYS A 136 9.07 11.96 -1.80
N GLY A 137 9.36 11.28 -2.90
CA GLY A 137 10.71 10.99 -3.35
C GLY A 137 11.32 9.72 -2.75
N SER A 138 10.62 9.04 -1.83
CA SER A 138 11.07 7.76 -1.27
C SER A 138 11.13 6.67 -2.34
N LEU A 139 10.28 6.72 -3.37
CA LEU A 139 10.33 5.76 -4.48
C LEU A 139 11.71 5.77 -5.16
N SER A 140 12.20 6.94 -5.57
CA SER A 140 13.51 7.05 -6.24
C SER A 140 14.66 6.64 -5.32
N ARG A 141 14.59 6.99 -4.03
CA ARG A 141 15.62 6.58 -3.05
C ARG A 141 15.67 5.06 -2.88
N ILE A 142 14.50 4.41 -2.77
CA ILE A 142 14.41 2.95 -2.63
C ILE A 142 14.83 2.25 -3.92
N ALA A 143 14.43 2.75 -5.09
CA ALA A 143 14.84 2.21 -6.38
C ALA A 143 16.37 2.23 -6.53
N ASN A 144 17.01 3.34 -6.14
CA ASN A 144 18.46 3.46 -6.12
C ASN A 144 19.11 2.47 -5.13
N ALA A 145 18.60 2.38 -3.90
CA ALA A 145 19.13 1.46 -2.88
C ALA A 145 19.02 -0.02 -3.29
N VAL A 146 17.95 -0.39 -3.99
CA VAL A 146 17.72 -1.74 -4.53
C VAL A 146 18.48 -2.00 -5.83
N GLY A 147 19.02 -0.96 -6.49
CA GLY A 147 19.69 -1.08 -7.79
C GLY A 147 18.75 -1.48 -8.92
N ASP A 148 17.46 -1.13 -8.82
CA ASP A 148 16.43 -1.41 -9.82
C ASP A 148 15.49 -0.20 -10.01
N ASP A 149 15.70 0.52 -11.12
CA ASP A 149 14.90 1.68 -11.51
C ASP A 149 13.43 1.35 -11.80
N SER A 150 13.10 0.06 -12.05
CA SER A 150 11.72 -0.39 -12.25
C SER A 150 10.99 -0.66 -10.94
N CYS A 151 11.68 -0.57 -9.80
CA CYS A 151 11.10 -0.80 -8.48
C CYS A 151 10.06 0.29 -8.13
N MET A 152 8.84 -0.13 -7.79
CA MET A 152 7.76 0.78 -7.39
C MET A 152 7.91 1.31 -5.95
N GLY A 153 9.02 1.00 -5.27
CA GLY A 153 9.32 1.41 -3.89
C GLY A 153 8.42 0.81 -2.81
N ILE A 154 7.57 -0.16 -3.16
CA ILE A 154 6.73 -0.90 -2.20
C ILE A 154 7.57 -2.01 -1.60
N VAL A 155 7.64 -2.07 -0.27
CA VAL A 155 8.48 -3.03 0.45
C VAL A 155 7.70 -3.64 1.60
N GLY A 156 7.69 -4.96 1.72
CA GLY A 156 7.14 -5.67 2.87
C GLY A 156 8.23 -6.37 3.65
N LEU A 157 8.25 -6.22 4.98
CA LEU A 157 9.19 -6.86 5.87
C LEU A 157 8.51 -7.98 6.67
N ARG A 158 9.16 -9.14 6.72
CA ARG A 158 8.82 -10.25 7.61
C ARG A 158 9.66 -10.10 8.87
N THR A 159 8.98 -9.99 10.01
CA THR A 159 9.65 -9.85 11.31
C THR A 159 9.25 -11.03 12.17
N GLY A 160 10.15 -11.99 12.32
CA GLY A 160 10.00 -13.12 13.23
C GLY A 160 11.16 -13.19 14.22
N GLU A 161 11.03 -14.00 15.27
CA GLU A 161 12.03 -14.24 16.33
C GLU A 161 13.41 -14.78 15.87
N GLY A 162 13.68 -14.88 14.57
CA GLY A 162 14.98 -15.28 14.01
C GLY A 162 15.55 -14.32 12.97
N THR A 163 14.94 -13.14 12.79
CA THR A 163 15.32 -12.17 11.76
C THR A 163 16.30 -11.13 12.33
N ASP A 164 17.49 -11.57 12.75
CA ASP A 164 18.58 -10.67 13.14
C ASP A 164 19.20 -10.04 11.90
N ILE A 165 18.56 -8.98 11.40
CA ILE A 165 19.13 -8.11 10.39
C ILE A 165 19.69 -6.88 11.09
N GLU A 166 20.97 -6.60 10.88
CA GLU A 166 21.61 -5.38 11.38
C GLU A 166 20.85 -4.14 10.90
N GLY A 167 20.60 -3.19 11.82
CA GLY A 167 19.79 -1.99 11.54
C GLY A 167 18.27 -2.16 11.67
N PHE A 168 17.77 -3.39 11.82
CA PHE A 168 16.33 -3.62 11.96
C PHE A 168 15.76 -3.11 13.30
N LYS A 169 16.56 -3.10 14.37
CA LYS A 169 16.12 -2.66 15.71
C LYS A 169 15.70 -1.19 15.75
N GLU A 170 16.50 -0.32 15.15
CA GLU A 170 16.19 1.12 15.09
C GLU A 170 14.96 1.39 14.21
N LEU A 171 14.85 0.65 13.10
CA LEU A 171 13.68 0.72 12.23
C LEU A 171 12.42 0.23 12.96
N SER A 172 12.50 -0.87 13.71
CA SER A 172 11.37 -1.46 14.41
C SER A 172 10.86 -0.57 15.54
N ASP A 173 11.75 0.13 16.26
CA ASP A 173 11.37 1.10 17.28
C ASP A 173 10.52 2.25 16.71
N LEU A 174 10.86 2.75 15.52
CA LEU A 174 10.06 3.76 14.81
C LEU A 174 8.75 3.18 14.27
N VAL A 175 8.78 1.97 13.72
CA VAL A 175 7.58 1.28 13.20
C VAL A 175 6.57 1.02 14.33
N ASN A 176 7.05 0.67 15.52
CA ASN A 176 6.20 0.36 16.68
C ASN A 176 5.39 1.58 17.15
N GLN A 177 5.89 2.81 16.92
CA GLN A 177 5.18 4.05 17.21
C GLN A 177 3.99 4.31 16.26
N VAL A 178 4.00 3.69 15.07
CA VAL A 178 2.93 3.86 14.09
C VAL A 178 1.68 3.10 14.53
N ALA A 179 0.54 3.80 14.53
CA ALA A 179 -0.75 3.20 14.85
C ALA A 179 -1.11 2.07 13.87
N GLN A 180 -1.79 1.04 14.38
CA GLN A 180 -2.32 -0.02 13.52
C GLN A 180 -3.43 0.53 12.62
N VAL A 181 -3.55 0.01 11.39
CA VAL A 181 -4.61 0.40 10.47
C VAL A 181 -5.97 0.05 11.10
N ASN A 182 -6.80 1.07 11.31
CA ASN A 182 -8.14 0.90 11.83
C ASN A 182 -9.16 1.07 10.70
N ILE A 183 -9.95 0.03 10.44
CA ILE A 183 -11.05 0.05 9.48
C ILE A 183 -12.36 -0.19 10.23
N PRO A 184 -13.07 0.88 10.61
CA PRO A 184 -14.25 0.76 11.46
C PRO A 184 -15.33 -0.15 10.87
N TRP A 185 -15.50 -0.12 9.54
CA TRP A 185 -16.54 -0.92 8.88
C TRP A 185 -16.20 -2.39 8.77
N LEU A 186 -14.91 -2.74 8.69
CA LEU A 186 -14.48 -4.13 8.66
C LEU A 186 -14.79 -4.80 10.00
N ARG A 187 -14.56 -4.10 11.12
CA ARG A 187 -15.04 -4.52 12.44
C ARG A 187 -16.56 -4.44 12.56
N SER A 188 -17.20 -3.45 11.96
CA SER A 188 -18.66 -3.25 11.99
C SER A 188 -19.45 -4.31 11.22
N ILE A 189 -18.84 -5.09 10.32
CA ILE A 189 -19.49 -6.33 9.83
C ILE A 189 -19.80 -7.27 11.00
N MET A 190 -18.98 -7.24 12.06
CA MET A 190 -19.22 -7.93 13.33
C MET A 190 -20.03 -7.09 14.35
N SER A 191 -20.30 -5.81 14.06
CA SER A 191 -21.01 -4.89 14.95
C SER A 191 -21.96 -4.01 14.13
N THR A 192 -23.19 -4.50 13.98
CA THR A 192 -24.25 -4.02 13.08
C THR A 192 -24.64 -2.56 13.29
N GLY A 193 -23.97 -1.63 12.60
CA GLY A 193 -24.32 -0.20 12.59
C GLY A 193 -24.70 0.28 11.19
N PHE A 194 -25.98 0.53 10.95
CA PHE A 194 -26.43 1.17 9.69
C PHE A 194 -25.81 2.57 9.56
N LYS A 195 -25.09 2.83 8.45
CA LYS A 195 -24.66 4.19 8.08
C LYS A 195 -25.60 4.78 7.06
N LYS A 196 -26.05 6.01 7.33
CA LYS A 196 -26.90 6.78 6.40
C LYS A 196 -26.20 6.94 5.03
N PRO A 197 -26.91 6.72 3.91
CA PRO A 197 -26.37 6.96 2.57
C PRO A 197 -25.90 8.41 2.39
N ASN A 198 -24.73 8.58 1.76
CA ASN A 198 -24.21 9.90 1.42
C ASN A 198 -24.48 10.20 -0.06
N ILE A 199 -25.31 11.21 -0.37
CA ILE A 199 -25.63 11.60 -1.75
C ILE A 199 -24.92 12.92 -2.05
N LYS A 200 -24.01 12.90 -3.03
CA LYS A 200 -23.28 14.09 -3.50
C LYS A 200 -23.86 14.59 -4.83
N GLY A 201 -23.84 15.90 -5.06
CA GLY A 201 -24.19 16.48 -6.36
C GLY A 201 -22.96 16.63 -7.25
N LEU A 202 -22.84 15.83 -8.31
CA LEU A 202 -21.81 15.99 -9.32
C LEU A 202 -22.25 17.06 -10.33
N LYS A 203 -21.49 18.15 -10.41
CA LYS A 203 -21.71 19.21 -11.40
C LYS A 203 -21.38 18.67 -12.80
N THR A 204 -22.35 18.65 -13.68
CA THR A 204 -22.20 18.26 -15.10
C THR A 204 -22.71 19.37 -16.01
N THR A 205 -22.28 19.40 -17.27
CA THR A 205 -22.80 20.34 -18.27
C THR A 205 -23.65 19.60 -19.30
N ALA A 206 -24.83 20.13 -19.63
CA ALA A 206 -25.70 19.59 -20.66
C ALA A 206 -25.90 20.63 -21.80
N PRO A 207 -25.93 20.21 -23.07
CA PRO A 207 -26.21 21.11 -24.18
C PRO A 207 -27.66 21.61 -24.11
N MET A 208 -27.89 22.91 -24.34
CA MET A 208 -29.24 23.47 -24.39
C MET A 208 -29.76 23.42 -25.83
N LYS A 209 -30.91 22.76 -26.05
CA LYS A 209 -31.62 22.85 -27.35
C LYS A 209 -32.08 24.29 -27.58
N LYS A 210 -31.73 24.88 -28.73
CA LYS A 210 -32.32 26.15 -29.19
C LYS A 210 -33.82 25.91 -29.39
N GLY A 211 -34.66 26.66 -28.66
CA GLY A 211 -36.12 26.49 -28.70
C GLY A 211 -36.65 26.56 -30.13
N GLY A 212 -37.36 25.51 -30.56
CA GLY A 212 -38.05 25.51 -31.84
C GLY A 212 -39.21 26.51 -31.80
N LYS A 213 -39.25 27.45 -32.75
CA LYS A 213 -40.41 28.32 -32.98
C LYS A 213 -41.65 27.44 -33.15
N LYS A 214 -42.63 27.55 -32.24
CA LYS A 214 -43.98 27.04 -32.49
C LYS A 214 -44.50 27.77 -33.73
N LYS A 215 -44.80 27.02 -34.80
CA LYS A 215 -45.59 27.53 -35.91
C LYS A 215 -47.03 27.60 -35.42
N ASN A 216 -47.57 28.83 -35.36
CA ASN A 216 -49.01 29.07 -35.31
C ASN A 216 -49.66 28.62 -36.62
#